data_AF-A0A350F0E4-F1
#
_entry.id   AF-A0A350F0E4-F1
#
_cell.length_a   1.000
_cell.length_b   1.000
_cell.length_c   1.000
_cell.angle_alpha   90.00
_cell.angle_beta   90.00
_cell.angle_gamma   90.00
#
_symmetry.space_group_name_H-M   'P 1'
#
loop_
_entity.id
_entity.type
_entity.pdbx_description
1 polymer ?
#
loop_
_entity_poly.entity_id
_entity_poly.type
_entity_poly.pdbx_seq_one_letter_code
_entity_poly.pdbx_strand_id
1 'polypeptide(L)'
;MKPLKRWQGILVLILVFLAGGVAGSLLTDYTGKRALARAFDFDRWPDGMLRGLKREMTLTQDQEGRLRVIGERMAERMKSTLKTAVADSGQIIVETQREIDAVLDEQQQAIHARMKEKFRKGLKEGLGVTLPEG
;
A
#
# COMPACT_ATOMS: atom_id res chain seq x y z
N MET A 1 -47.05 27.93 -1.57
CA MET A 1 -45.78 27.73 -0.82
C MET A 1 -44.65 27.59 -1.85
N LYS A 2 -43.65 28.49 -1.82
CA LYS A 2 -42.69 28.71 -2.93
C LYS A 2 -41.73 27.50 -3.12
N PRO A 3 -41.69 26.87 -4.30
CA PRO A 3 -40.85 25.68 -4.58
C PRO A 3 -39.34 25.97 -4.56
N LEU A 4 -38.95 27.25 -4.61
CA LEU A 4 -37.57 27.73 -4.63
C LEU A 4 -36.76 27.41 -3.34
N LYS A 5 -37.42 27.22 -2.20
CA LYS A 5 -36.74 26.90 -0.92
C LYS A 5 -36.24 25.46 -0.82
N ARG A 6 -36.83 24.52 -1.60
CA ARG A 6 -36.47 23.09 -1.51
C ARG A 6 -35.13 22.78 -2.18
N TRP A 7 -34.83 23.44 -3.30
CA TRP A 7 -33.59 23.21 -4.07
C TRP A 7 -32.33 23.68 -3.33
N GLN A 8 -32.43 24.75 -2.54
CA GLN A 8 -31.34 25.24 -1.70
C GLN A 8 -30.96 24.24 -0.60
N GLY A 9 -31.94 23.54 -0.01
CA GLY A 9 -31.68 22.49 0.97
C GLY A 9 -30.95 21.28 0.37
N ILE A 10 -31.30 20.90 -0.86
CA ILE A 10 -30.63 19.83 -1.61
C ILE A 10 -29.18 20.20 -1.91
N LEU A 11 -28.92 21.44 -2.35
CA LEU A 11 -27.56 21.92 -2.61
C LEU A 11 -26.68 21.91 -1.36
N VAL A 12 -27.21 22.34 -0.21
CA VAL A 12 -26.47 22.29 1.06
C VAL A 12 -26.14 20.85 1.46
N LEU A 13 -27.09 19.92 1.31
CA LEU A 13 -26.87 18.50 1.59
C LEU A 13 -25.79 17.89 0.68
N ILE A 14 -25.82 18.18 -0.62
CA ILE A 14 -24.79 17.74 -1.57
C ILE A 14 -23.42 18.28 -1.15
N LEU A 15 -23.34 19.55 -0.74
CA LEU A 15 -22.09 20.19 -0.38
C LEU A 15 -21.49 19.62 0.91
N VAL A 16 -22.34 19.32 1.91
CA VAL A 16 -21.92 18.61 3.14
C VAL A 16 -21.46 17.19 2.80
N PHE A 17 -22.14 16.49 1.90
CA PHE A 17 -21.77 15.13 1.50
C PHE A 17 -20.44 15.10 0.74
N LEU A 18 -20.20 16.06 -0.16
CA LEU A 18 -18.92 16.20 -0.87
C LEU A 18 -17.79 16.57 0.10
N ALA A 19 -18.03 17.50 1.03
CA ALA A 19 -17.05 17.86 2.05
C ALA A 19 -16.72 16.66 2.96
N GLY A 20 -17.73 15.89 3.38
CA GLY A 20 -17.54 14.66 4.14
C GLY A 20 -16.79 13.58 3.36
N GLY A 21 -17.09 13.41 2.07
CA GLY A 21 -16.40 12.47 1.19
C GLY A 21 -14.93 12.81 0.95
N VAL A 22 -14.62 14.08 0.73
CA VAL A 22 -13.23 14.56 0.58
C VAL A 22 -12.48 14.43 1.90
N ALA A 23 -13.08 14.82 3.02
CA ALA A 23 -12.46 14.69 4.34
C ALA A 23 -12.21 13.22 4.71
N GLY A 24 -13.19 12.34 4.47
CA GLY A 24 -13.05 10.89 4.70
C GLY A 24 -11.98 10.27 3.82
N SER A 25 -11.94 10.61 2.54
CA SER A 25 -10.91 10.14 1.60
C SER A 25 -9.50 10.57 2.03
N LEU A 26 -9.32 11.85 2.39
CA LEU A 26 -8.04 12.34 2.91
C LEU A 26 -7.65 11.67 4.23
N LEU A 27 -8.61 11.39 5.12
CA LEU A 27 -8.34 10.72 6.39
C LEU A 27 -7.91 9.26 6.17
N THR A 28 -8.61 8.52 5.32
CA THR A 28 -8.27 7.13 4.96
C THR A 28 -6.93 7.04 4.25
N ASP A 29 -6.64 7.98 3.35
CA ASP A 29 -5.39 8.00 2.62
C ASP A 29 -4.21 8.36 3.54
N TYR A 30 -4.39 9.33 4.45
CA TYR A 30 -3.35 9.73 5.42
C TYR A 30 -3.10 8.68 6.52
N THR A 31 -4.17 8.09 7.07
CA THR A 31 -4.05 7.08 8.13
C THR A 31 -3.67 5.71 7.59
N GLY A 32 -4.22 5.31 6.44
CA GLY A 32 -3.92 4.05 5.77
C GLY A 32 -2.48 3.95 5.32
N LYS A 33 -1.95 4.98 4.64
CA LYS A 33 -0.53 5.02 4.23
C LYS A 33 0.42 4.96 5.42
N ARG A 34 0.12 5.69 6.50
CA ARG A 34 0.95 5.69 7.72
C ARG A 34 0.82 4.42 8.56
N ALA A 35 -0.32 3.72 8.47
CA ALA A 35 -0.52 2.42 9.11
C ALA A 35 0.20 1.32 8.32
N LEU A 36 0.09 1.31 6.99
CA LEU A 36 0.83 0.40 6.10
C LEU A 36 2.34 0.61 6.22
N ALA A 37 2.83 1.85 6.17
CA ALA A 37 4.25 2.14 6.33
C ALA A 37 4.78 1.67 7.69
N ARG A 38 4.00 1.79 8.77
CA ARG A 38 4.35 1.23 10.08
C ARG A 38 4.24 -0.29 10.14
N ALA A 39 3.28 -0.88 9.45
CA ALA A 39 3.14 -2.33 9.37
C ALA A 39 4.33 -2.97 8.63
N PHE A 40 4.89 -2.30 7.62
CA PHE A 40 6.06 -2.76 6.88
C PHE A 40 7.41 -2.23 7.44
N ASP A 41 7.40 -1.53 8.57
CA ASP A 41 8.61 -1.11 9.30
C ASP A 41 9.15 -2.28 10.12
N PHE A 42 9.70 -3.29 9.42
CA PHE A 42 10.17 -4.54 10.01
C PHE A 42 11.28 -4.34 11.05
N ASP A 43 12.04 -3.24 10.97
CA ASP A 43 13.07 -2.89 11.96
C ASP A 43 12.49 -2.61 13.34
N ARG A 44 11.22 -2.15 13.41
CA ARG A 44 10.53 -1.90 14.68
C ARG A 44 9.76 -3.09 15.21
N TRP A 45 9.62 -4.17 14.44
CA TRP A 45 8.87 -5.34 14.85
C TRP A 45 9.44 -6.04 16.10
N PRO A 46 10.76 -6.23 16.25
CA PRO A 46 11.31 -6.89 17.44
C PRO A 46 10.96 -6.13 18.72
N ASP A 47 11.13 -4.80 18.72
CA ASP A 47 10.81 -3.95 19.87
C ASP A 47 9.30 -3.80 20.10
N GLY A 48 8.50 -3.83 19.04
CA GLY A 48 7.04 -3.85 19.13
C GLY A 48 6.51 -5.13 19.79
N MET A 49 6.99 -6.27 19.31
CA MET A 49 6.67 -7.60 19.86
C MET A 49 7.12 -7.71 21.33
N LEU A 50 8.36 -7.31 21.64
CA LEU A 50 8.90 -7.39 22.99
C LEU A 50 8.12 -6.48 23.96
N ARG A 51 7.75 -5.26 23.54
CA ARG A 51 6.90 -4.38 24.34
C ARG A 51 5.51 -4.97 24.59
N GLY A 52 4.91 -5.61 23.59
CA GLY A 52 3.63 -6.29 23.72
C GLY A 52 3.71 -7.43 24.74
N LEU A 53 4.75 -8.26 24.65
CA LEU A 53 4.97 -9.35 25.61
C LEU A 53 5.22 -8.79 27.02
N LYS A 54 6.11 -7.81 27.18
CA LYS A 54 6.37 -7.17 28.49
C LYS A 54 5.15 -6.58 29.18
N ARG A 55 4.13 -6.18 28.41
CA ARG A 55 2.90 -5.62 28.95
C ARG A 55 2.04 -6.68 29.64
N GLU A 56 2.07 -7.91 29.14
CA GLU A 56 1.22 -9.01 29.58
C GLU A 56 1.96 -10.02 30.48
N MET A 57 3.29 -10.07 30.41
CA MET A 57 4.12 -11.02 31.15
C MET A 57 5.40 -10.39 31.71
N THR A 58 5.77 -10.78 32.92
CA THR A 58 7.06 -10.44 33.53
C THR A 58 8.14 -11.32 32.91
N LEU A 59 8.96 -10.73 32.05
CA LEU A 59 10.09 -11.41 31.40
C LEU A 59 11.38 -11.20 32.20
N THR A 60 12.23 -12.22 32.27
CA THR A 60 13.61 -12.06 32.77
C THR A 60 14.50 -11.45 31.69
N GLN A 61 15.64 -10.85 32.07
CA GLN A 61 16.58 -10.30 31.08
C GLN A 61 17.08 -11.34 30.07
N ASP A 62 17.29 -12.59 30.48
CA ASP A 62 17.68 -13.67 29.56
C ASP A 62 16.56 -13.98 28.55
N GLN A 63 15.30 -14.02 29.00
CA GLN A 63 14.15 -14.23 28.12
C GLN A 63 13.96 -13.06 27.14
N GLU A 64 14.14 -11.82 27.60
CA GLU A 64 14.08 -10.64 26.73
C GLU A 64 15.13 -10.71 25.62
N GLY A 65 16.38 -11.07 25.97
CA GLY A 65 17.46 -11.23 25.01
C GLY A 65 17.13 -12.28 23.94
N ARG A 66 16.63 -13.44 24.35
CA ARG A 66 16.22 -14.52 23.42
C ARG A 66 15.06 -14.09 22.53
N LEU A 67 14.04 -13.42 23.08
CA LEU A 67 12.87 -12.95 22.33
C LEU A 67 13.24 -11.86 21.32
N ARG A 68 14.18 -10.97 21.66
CA ARG A 68 14.70 -9.98 20.71
C ARG A 68 15.36 -10.66 19.51
N VAL A 69 16.23 -11.65 19.73
CA VAL A 69 16.88 -12.41 18.65
C VAL A 69 15.86 -13.14 17.77
N ILE A 70 14.80 -13.71 18.36
CA ILE A 70 13.69 -14.31 17.61
C ILE A 70 12.98 -13.28 16.75
N GLY A 71 12.68 -12.11 17.32
CA GLY A 71 12.05 -11.00 16.61
C GLY A 71 12.88 -10.50 15.43
N GLU A 72 14.19 -10.30 15.64
CA GLU A 72 15.13 -9.87 14.59
C GLU A 72 15.19 -10.88 13.44
N ARG A 73 15.28 -12.18 13.76
CA ARG A 73 15.29 -13.25 12.75
C ARG A 73 13.99 -13.29 11.95
N MET A 74 12.85 -13.08 12.63
CA MET A 74 11.54 -13.01 11.96
C MET A 74 11.47 -11.79 11.04
N ALA A 75 11.91 -10.62 11.51
CA ALA A 75 11.94 -9.39 10.71
C ALA A 75 12.78 -9.56 9.44
N GLU A 76 13.98 -10.13 9.57
CA GLU A 76 14.87 -10.38 8.42
C GLU A 76 14.26 -11.37 7.42
N ARG A 77 13.66 -12.47 7.91
CA ARG A 77 12.93 -13.41 7.05
C ARG A 77 11.79 -12.73 6.30
N MET A 78 11.01 -11.89 6.98
CA MET A 78 9.90 -11.18 6.35
C MET A 78 10.37 -10.17 5.31
N LYS A 79 11.44 -9.42 5.60
CA LYS A 79 12.10 -8.52 4.62
C LYS A 79 12.51 -9.29 3.37
N SER A 80 13.20 -10.42 3.55
CA SER A 80 13.65 -11.26 2.43
C SER A 80 12.46 -11.78 1.62
N THR A 81 11.43 -12.32 2.29
CA THR A 81 10.24 -12.84 1.61
C THR A 81 9.52 -11.75 0.82
N LEU A 82 9.35 -10.55 1.41
CA LEU A 82 8.71 -9.44 0.73
C LEU A 82 9.52 -9.00 -0.49
N LYS A 83 10.85 -8.92 -0.36
CA LYS A 83 11.74 -8.58 -1.49
C LYS A 83 11.59 -9.56 -2.65
N THR A 84 11.59 -10.87 -2.37
CA THR A 84 11.38 -11.90 -3.39
C THR A 84 9.98 -11.79 -4.00
N ALA A 85 8.93 -11.69 -3.18
CA ALA A 85 7.57 -11.59 -3.66
C ALA A 85 7.33 -10.36 -4.55
N VAL A 86 7.94 -9.21 -4.24
CA VAL A 86 7.88 -8.00 -5.07
C VAL A 86 8.59 -8.22 -6.40
N ALA A 87 9.76 -8.85 -6.40
CA ALA A 87 10.50 -9.15 -7.62
C ALA A 87 9.71 -10.11 -8.53
N ASP A 88 9.21 -11.22 -7.96
CA ASP A 88 8.44 -12.23 -8.70
C ASP A 88 7.15 -11.63 -9.28
N SER A 89 6.43 -10.83 -8.48
CA SER A 89 5.23 -10.13 -8.95
C SER A 89 5.56 -9.17 -10.10
N GLY A 90 6.69 -8.46 -10.02
CA GLY A 90 7.13 -7.57 -11.08
C GLY A 90 7.43 -8.30 -12.37
N GLN A 91 8.04 -9.48 -12.29
CA GLN A 91 8.32 -10.33 -13.45
C GLN A 91 7.02 -10.85 -14.09
N ILE A 92 6.09 -11.38 -13.29
CA ILE A 92 4.78 -11.85 -13.77
C ILE A 92 4.04 -10.73 -14.52
N ILE A 93 4.05 -9.51 -13.98
CA ILE A 93 3.42 -8.36 -14.63
C ILE A 93 4.05 -8.08 -15.99
N VAL A 94 5.38 -8.09 -16.09
CA VAL A 94 6.11 -7.82 -17.33
C VAL A 94 5.85 -8.91 -18.37
N GLU A 95 5.87 -10.18 -17.97
CA GLU A 95 5.56 -11.31 -18.83
C GLU A 95 4.12 -11.23 -19.36
N THR A 96 3.15 -10.99 -18.47
CA THR A 96 1.75 -10.78 -18.85
C THR A 96 1.59 -9.62 -19.84
N GLN A 97 2.33 -8.52 -19.63
CA GLN A 97 2.31 -7.38 -20.56
C GLN A 97 2.84 -7.73 -21.94
N ARG A 98 3.90 -8.55 -22.03
CA ARG A 98 4.44 -9.04 -23.30
C ARG A 98 3.46 -9.98 -24.01
N GLU A 99 2.82 -10.87 -23.26
CA GLU A 99 1.77 -11.75 -23.80
C GLU A 99 0.59 -10.95 -24.38
N ILE A 100 0.18 -9.88 -23.68
CA ILE A 100 -0.83 -8.96 -24.19
C ILE A 100 -0.34 -8.28 -25.48
N ASP A 101 0.87 -7.73 -25.50
CA ASP A 101 1.41 -7.07 -26.71
C ASP A 101 1.41 -7.99 -27.93
N ALA A 102 1.65 -9.29 -27.74
CA ALA A 102 1.69 -10.28 -28.82
C ALA A 102 0.33 -10.51 -29.51
N VAL A 103 -0.79 -10.16 -28.88
CA VAL A 103 -2.14 -10.33 -29.44
C VAL A 103 -2.77 -9.02 -29.92
N LEU A 104 -2.12 -7.88 -29.69
CA LEU A 104 -2.60 -6.56 -30.09
C LEU A 104 -2.09 -6.18 -31.49
N ASP A 105 -2.90 -5.40 -32.21
CA ASP A 105 -2.44 -4.73 -33.43
C ASP A 105 -1.50 -3.55 -33.12
N GLU A 106 -0.83 -3.01 -34.14
CA GLU A 106 0.16 -1.93 -33.97
C GLU A 106 -0.42 -0.66 -33.32
N GLN A 107 -1.68 -0.30 -33.64
CA GLN A 107 -2.32 0.88 -33.05
C GLN A 107 -2.64 0.65 -31.57
N GLN A 108 -3.08 -0.56 -31.23
CA GLN A 108 -3.37 -0.98 -29.86
C GLN A 108 -2.09 -1.11 -29.02
N GLN A 109 -0.99 -1.61 -29.59
CA GLN A 109 0.32 -1.68 -28.93
C GLN A 109 0.83 -0.29 -28.54
N ALA A 110 0.66 0.72 -29.39
CA ALA A 110 1.05 2.09 -29.07
C ALA A 110 0.26 2.66 -27.87
N ILE A 111 -1.02 2.32 -27.75
CA ILE A 111 -1.85 2.69 -26.60
C ILE A 111 -1.40 1.93 -25.35
N HIS A 112 -1.18 0.62 -25.47
CA HIS A 112 -0.76 -0.23 -24.36
C HIS A 112 0.62 0.18 -23.82
N ALA A 113 1.55 0.59 -24.68
CA ALA A 113 2.85 1.14 -24.28
C ALA A 113 2.71 2.35 -23.34
N ARG A 114 1.79 3.29 -23.66
CA ARG A 114 1.49 4.45 -22.79
C ARG A 114 0.86 4.02 -21.46
N MET A 115 0.01 2.99 -21.48
CA MET A 115 -0.58 2.42 -20.26
C MET A 115 0.50 1.78 -19.36
N LYS A 116 1.44 1.02 -19.93
CA LYS A 116 2.57 0.43 -19.20
C LYS A 116 3.45 1.49 -18.56
N GLU A 117 3.76 2.57 -19.28
CA GLU A 117 4.55 3.68 -18.75
C GLU A 117 3.83 4.38 -17.58
N LYS A 118 2.53 4.68 -17.73
CA LYS A 118 1.73 5.27 -16.66
C LYS A 118 1.66 4.35 -15.44
N PHE A 119 1.52 3.04 -15.66
CA PHE A 119 1.50 2.05 -14.59
C PHE A 119 2.84 1.98 -13.85
N ARG A 120 3.96 1.92 -14.57
CA ARG A 120 5.32 1.95 -14.00
C ARG A 120 5.56 3.22 -13.17
N LYS A 121 5.14 4.38 -13.69
CA LYS A 121 5.22 5.65 -12.96
C LYS A 121 4.38 5.62 -11.68
N GLY A 122 3.15 5.12 -11.75
CA GLY A 122 2.27 4.97 -10.58
C GLY A 122 2.84 4.04 -9.51
N LEU A 123 3.46 2.93 -9.90
CA LEU A 123 4.13 2.02 -8.95
C LEU A 123 5.33 2.67 -8.28
N LYS A 124 6.15 3.41 -9.05
CA LYS A 124 7.31 4.12 -8.51
C LYS A 124 6.91 5.22 -7.54
N GLU A 125 5.91 6.02 -7.88
CA GLU A 125 5.46 7.16 -7.06
C GLU A 125 4.63 6.71 -5.84
N GLY A 126 3.77 5.71 -6.00
CA GLY A 126 2.85 5.27 -4.95
C GLY A 126 3.46 4.27 -3.98
N LEU A 127 4.31 3.36 -4.47
CA LEU A 127 4.83 2.22 -3.71
C LEU A 127 6.37 2.18 -3.65
N GLY A 128 7.08 3.05 -4.36
CA GLY A 128 8.54 3.02 -4.44
C GLY A 128 9.09 1.80 -5.19
N VAL A 129 8.22 1.03 -5.86
CA VAL A 129 8.59 -0.20 -6.56
C VAL A 129 8.96 0.12 -8.00
N THR A 130 10.11 -0.38 -8.45
CA THR A 130 10.55 -0.30 -9.85
C THR A 130 10.39 -1.68 -10.48
N LEU A 131 9.59 -1.77 -11.55
CA LEU A 131 9.46 -3.00 -12.30
C LEU A 131 10.75 -3.29 -13.08
N PRO A 132 11.13 -4.56 -13.28
CA PRO A 132 12.25 -4.92 -14.13
C PRO A 132 12.01 -4.44 -15.57
N GLU A 133 13.09 -4.10 -16.26
CA GLU A 133 13.01 -3.81 -17.69
C GLU A 133 12.67 -5.10 -18.45
N GLY A 134 11.72 -4.98 -19.36
CA GLY A 134 11.20 -6.07 -20.15
C GLY A 134 10.91 -5.63 -21.57
#